data_AF-X0WJE3-F1
#
_entry.id   AF-X0WJE3-F1
#
_cell.length_a   1.000
_cell.length_b   1.000
_cell.length_c   1.000
_cell.angle_alpha   90.00
_cell.angle_beta   90.00
_cell.angle_gamma   90.00
#
_symmetry.space_group_name_H-M   'P 1'
#
loop_
_entity.id
_entity.type
_entity.pdbx_description
1 polymer ?
#
loop_
_entity_poly.entity_id
_entity_poly.type
_entity_poly.pdbx_seq_one_letter_code
_entity_poly.pdbx_strand_id
1 'polypeptide(L)'
;MAVRKEKTSPRRGIRVNRVDEPPYEVDAERLKRYDQRNLIFNRISDDPRWEGYGRTEEEQGLKNIAEAKPGYTRVDYALAEASWTVHDVWTEAFSWERLARPWGPSLMGDRW
;
A
#
# COMPACT_ATOMS: atom_id res chain seq x y z
N MET A 1 -11.20 4.15 51.70
CA MET A 1 -10.89 3.51 50.40
C MET A 1 -9.96 4.43 49.63
N ALA A 2 -8.75 3.99 49.29
CA ALA A 2 -7.77 4.80 48.58
C ALA A 2 -7.91 4.60 47.06
N VAL A 3 -8.24 5.65 46.34
CA VAL A 3 -8.30 5.65 44.87
C VAL A 3 -6.87 5.62 44.32
N ARG A 4 -6.48 4.50 43.68
CA ARG A 4 -5.23 4.43 42.93
C ARG A 4 -5.34 5.36 41.71
N LYS A 5 -4.52 6.41 41.66
CA LYS A 5 -4.29 7.16 40.42
C LYS A 5 -3.47 6.29 39.47
N GLU A 6 -4.09 5.88 38.38
CA GLU A 6 -3.45 5.18 37.27
C GLU A 6 -2.38 6.10 36.66
N LYS A 7 -1.13 5.66 36.61
CA LYS A 7 -0.04 6.39 35.96
C LYS A 7 -0.21 6.22 34.44
N THR A 8 -0.77 7.21 33.77
CA THR A 8 -0.73 7.30 32.32
C THR A 8 0.73 7.44 31.87
N SER A 9 1.26 6.42 31.20
CA SER A 9 2.57 6.49 30.54
C SER A 9 2.60 7.68 29.56
N PRO A 10 3.70 8.45 29.49
CA PRO A 10 3.82 9.53 28.53
C PRO A 10 3.77 8.93 27.11
N ARG A 11 2.78 9.35 26.31
CA ARG A 11 2.72 9.01 24.89
C ARG A 11 4.02 9.48 24.25
N ARG A 12 4.77 8.55 23.65
CA ARG A 12 6.01 8.83 22.92
C ARG A 12 5.63 9.80 21.79
N GLY A 13 5.97 11.08 21.94
CA GLY A 13 5.72 12.08 20.89
C GLY A 13 6.53 11.68 19.67
N ILE A 14 5.85 11.32 18.58
CA ILE A 14 6.50 11.11 17.28
C ILE A 14 6.96 12.50 16.82
N ARG A 15 8.28 12.73 16.74
CA ARG A 15 8.80 13.91 16.04
C ARG A 15 8.64 13.65 14.55
N VAL A 16 7.74 14.41 13.92
CA VAL A 16 7.64 14.46 12.47
C VAL A 16 8.58 15.57 12.02
N ASN A 17 9.60 15.23 11.24
CA ASN A 17 10.49 16.22 10.64
C ASN A 17 9.70 17.05 9.62
N ARG A 18 9.98 18.35 9.55
CA ARG A 18 9.33 19.24 8.58
C ARG A 18 9.84 18.92 7.17
N VAL A 19 8.95 18.98 6.19
CA VAL A 19 9.28 18.72 4.77
C VAL A 19 10.39 19.65 4.27
N ASP A 20 10.43 20.89 4.79
CA ASP A 20 11.42 21.91 4.43
C ASP A 20 12.84 21.64 5.00
N GLU A 21 12.95 20.72 5.97
CA GLU A 21 14.20 20.35 6.64
C GLU A 21 14.39 18.83 6.58
N PRO A 22 14.60 18.26 5.37
CA PRO A 22 14.76 16.82 5.23
C PRO A 22 16.04 16.34 5.96
N PRO A 23 16.04 15.13 6.53
CA PRO A 23 17.21 14.55 7.19
C PRO A 23 18.27 14.04 6.18
N TYR A 24 18.16 14.45 4.92
CA TYR A 24 19.01 14.04 3.80
C TYR A 24 19.42 15.27 2.99
N GLU A 25 20.62 15.22 2.43
CA GLU A 25 21.12 16.26 1.53
C GLU A 25 20.60 16.03 0.11
N VAL A 26 20.15 17.11 -0.53
CA VAL A 26 19.68 17.09 -1.92
C VAL A 26 20.67 17.85 -2.77
N ASP A 27 21.29 17.14 -3.71
CA ASP A 27 22.08 17.76 -4.78
C ASP A 27 21.11 18.28 -5.86
N ALA A 28 20.88 19.60 -5.88
CA ALA A 28 19.96 20.25 -6.80
C ALA A 28 20.43 20.20 -8.27
N GLU A 29 21.74 20.07 -8.52
CA GLU A 29 22.28 19.97 -9.89
C GLU A 29 22.01 18.59 -10.49
N ARG A 30 21.94 17.57 -9.64
CA ARG A 30 21.67 16.18 -10.03
C ARG A 30 20.19 15.79 -9.93
N LEU A 31 19.41 16.46 -9.09
CA LEU A 31 18.01 16.13 -8.87
C LEU A 31 17.20 16.32 -10.16
N LYS A 32 16.60 15.24 -10.63
CA LYS A 32 15.66 15.23 -11.76
C LYS A 32 14.38 14.52 -11.35
N ARG A 33 13.26 14.89 -11.97
CA ARG A 33 12.00 14.16 -11.77
C ARG A 33 12.20 12.71 -12.18
N TYR A 34 11.81 11.81 -11.29
CA TYR A 34 11.84 10.39 -11.57
C TYR A 34 10.64 10.00 -12.43
N ASP A 35 10.90 9.27 -13.50
CA ASP A 35 9.86 8.68 -14.32
C ASP A 35 9.39 7.38 -13.67
N GLN A 36 8.14 7.37 -13.19
CA GLN A 36 7.55 6.25 -12.48
C GLN A 36 7.49 4.97 -13.32
N ARG A 37 7.58 5.06 -14.65
CA ARG A 37 7.68 3.88 -15.52
C ARG A 37 8.96 3.07 -15.24
N ASN A 38 10.01 3.71 -14.74
CA ASN A 38 11.25 3.03 -14.38
C ASN A 38 11.22 2.32 -13.02
N LEU A 39 10.07 2.29 -12.32
CA LEU A 39 9.92 1.54 -11.07
C LEU A 39 10.25 0.07 -11.32
N ILE A 40 10.95 -0.57 -10.37
CA ILE A 40 11.33 -1.97 -10.49
C ILE A 40 10.12 -2.90 -10.69
N PHE A 41 8.95 -2.50 -10.18
CA PHE A 41 7.69 -3.24 -10.34
C PHE A 41 7.19 -3.27 -11.79
N ASN A 42 7.50 -2.26 -12.61
CA ASN A 42 7.07 -2.24 -14.02
C ASN A 42 7.95 -3.11 -14.91
N ARG A 43 9.07 -3.62 -14.38
CA ARG A 43 10.00 -4.46 -15.14
C ARG A 43 9.36 -5.75 -15.67
N ILE A 44 8.31 -6.22 -15.00
CA ILE A 44 7.43 -7.31 -15.45
C ILE A 44 6.82 -7.05 -16.83
N SER A 45 6.54 -5.79 -17.15
CA SER A 45 5.89 -5.36 -18.39
C SER A 45 6.86 -4.72 -19.40
N ASP A 46 7.97 -4.14 -18.92
CA ASP A 46 8.81 -3.25 -19.75
C ASP A 46 10.22 -3.78 -20.05
N ASP A 47 10.66 -4.91 -19.46
CA ASP A 47 12.00 -5.50 -19.72
C ASP A 47 11.94 -6.96 -20.21
N PRO A 48 11.85 -7.18 -21.54
CA PRO A 48 11.85 -8.53 -22.13
C PRO A 48 13.10 -9.37 -21.87
N ARG A 49 14.19 -8.76 -21.38
CA ARG A 49 15.44 -9.47 -21.07
C ARG A 49 15.46 -9.98 -19.63
N TRP A 50 14.48 -9.61 -18.81
CA TRP A 50 14.36 -10.09 -17.44
C TRP A 50 13.71 -11.48 -17.42
N GLU A 51 14.24 -12.39 -16.59
CA GLU A 51 13.70 -13.75 -16.44
C GLU A 51 12.24 -13.79 -15.94
N GLY A 52 11.81 -12.75 -15.22
CA GLY A 52 10.43 -12.60 -14.75
C GLY A 52 9.51 -11.86 -15.70
N TYR A 53 9.97 -11.50 -16.91
CA TYR A 53 9.14 -10.77 -17.87
C TYR A 53 7.85 -11.53 -18.18
N GLY A 54 6.72 -10.84 -18.07
CA GLY A 54 5.38 -11.39 -18.28
C GLY A 54 4.89 -12.38 -17.22
N ARG A 55 5.64 -12.61 -16.13
CA ARG A 55 5.25 -13.56 -15.08
C ARG A 55 4.16 -12.97 -14.19
N THR A 56 2.94 -13.48 -14.28
CA THR A 56 1.82 -12.95 -13.49
C THR A 56 1.69 -13.63 -12.12
N GLU A 57 1.02 -12.96 -11.19
CA GLU A 57 0.77 -13.49 -9.84
C GLU A 57 -0.20 -14.68 -9.88
N GLU A 58 -1.14 -14.68 -10.82
CA GLU A 58 -2.15 -15.73 -11.01
C GLU A 58 -1.51 -17.03 -11.50
N GLU A 59 -0.65 -16.97 -12.51
CA GLU A 59 0.07 -18.15 -13.01
C GLU A 59 0.95 -18.77 -11.92
N GLN A 60 1.68 -17.92 -11.20
CA GLN A 60 2.52 -18.36 -10.09
C GLN A 60 1.68 -18.92 -8.93
N GLY A 61 0.50 -18.35 -8.69
CA GLY A 61 -0.43 -18.81 -7.66
C GLY A 61 -1.01 -20.19 -7.96
N LEU A 62 -1.48 -20.41 -9.18
CA LEU A 62 -1.95 -21.72 -9.64
C LEU A 62 -0.86 -22.78 -9.52
N LYS A 63 0.38 -22.43 -9.88
CA LYS A 63 1.54 -23.32 -9.70
C LYS A 63 1.79 -23.66 -8.24
N ASN A 64 1.77 -22.68 -7.34
CA ASN A 64 2.00 -22.90 -5.91
C ASN A 64 0.93 -23.82 -5.29
N ILE A 65 -0.33 -23.66 -5.70
CA ILE A 65 -1.43 -24.54 -5.29
C ILE A 65 -1.21 -25.96 -5.80
N ALA A 66 -0.85 -26.12 -7.08
CA ALA A 66 -0.59 -27.43 -7.67
C ALA A 66 0.59 -28.17 -7.01
N GLU A 67 1.61 -27.42 -6.60
CA GLU A 67 2.79 -27.93 -5.87
C GLU A 67 2.53 -28.14 -4.36
N ALA A 68 1.31 -27.86 -3.88
CA ALA A 68 0.92 -27.97 -2.47
C ALA A 68 1.89 -27.26 -1.51
N LYS A 69 2.37 -26.06 -1.90
CA LYS A 69 3.29 -25.30 -1.05
C LYS A 69 2.61 -24.89 0.27
N PRO A 70 3.29 -25.04 1.42
CA PRO A 70 2.75 -24.59 2.69
C PRO A 70 2.38 -23.10 2.67
N GLY A 71 1.17 -22.74 3.09
CA GLY A 71 0.66 -21.36 3.11
C GLY A 71 0.17 -20.81 1.76
N TYR A 72 0.04 -21.67 0.75
CA TYR A 72 -0.42 -21.31 -0.60
C TYR A 72 -1.63 -22.16 -1.02
N THR A 73 -2.56 -22.38 -0.10
CA THR A 73 -3.80 -23.09 -0.42
C THR A 73 -4.74 -22.18 -1.21
N ARG A 74 -5.79 -22.78 -1.80
CA ARG A 74 -6.86 -22.02 -2.45
C ARG A 74 -7.53 -21.02 -1.51
N VAL A 75 -7.64 -21.36 -0.21
CA VAL A 75 -8.24 -20.48 0.79
C VAL A 75 -7.33 -19.29 1.08
N ASP A 76 -6.02 -19.51 1.15
CA ASP A 76 -5.04 -18.43 1.37
C ASP A 76 -5.07 -17.43 0.20
N TYR A 77 -5.09 -17.92 -1.04
CA TYR A 77 -5.21 -17.06 -2.22
C TYR A 77 -6.55 -16.31 -2.28
N ALA A 78 -7.66 -16.98 -1.97
CA ALA A 78 -8.97 -16.32 -1.92
C ALA A 78 -9.01 -15.20 -0.86
N LEU A 79 -8.35 -15.40 0.29
CA LEU A 79 -8.24 -14.37 1.32
C LEU A 79 -7.36 -13.20 0.86
N ALA A 80 -6.26 -13.48 0.17
CA ALA A 80 -5.40 -12.45 -0.41
C ALA A 80 -6.19 -11.61 -1.43
N GLU A 81 -6.87 -12.22 -2.40
CA GLU A 81 -7.70 -11.51 -3.39
C GLU A 81 -8.80 -10.67 -2.71
N ALA A 82 -9.49 -11.22 -1.71
CA ALA A 82 -10.50 -10.48 -0.95
C ALA A 82 -9.92 -9.26 -0.22
N SER A 83 -8.65 -9.31 0.20
CA SER A 83 -7.97 -8.20 0.87
C SER A 83 -7.65 -7.04 -0.09
N TRP A 84 -7.48 -7.33 -1.38
CA TRP A 84 -7.17 -6.35 -2.42
C TRP A 84 -8.40 -5.79 -3.13
N THR A 85 -9.61 -6.23 -2.77
CA THR A 85 -10.86 -5.85 -3.46
C THR A 85 -11.05 -4.33 -3.60
N VAL A 86 -10.71 -3.53 -2.57
CA VAL A 86 -10.81 -2.06 -2.68
C VAL A 86 -9.88 -1.50 -3.73
N HIS A 87 -8.64 -1.99 -3.79
CA HIS A 87 -7.65 -1.55 -4.74
C HIS A 87 -8.04 -1.94 -6.18
N ASP A 88 -8.51 -3.18 -6.37
CA ASP A 88 -8.68 -3.75 -7.71
C ASP A 88 -10.04 -3.43 -8.34
N VAL A 89 -11.11 -3.34 -7.53
CA VAL A 89 -12.48 -3.17 -8.01
C VAL A 89 -12.93 -1.71 -7.98
N TRP A 90 -12.47 -0.92 -7.01
CA TRP A 90 -12.85 0.48 -6.88
C TRP A 90 -11.75 1.40 -7.42
N THR A 91 -11.68 1.52 -8.74
CA THR A 91 -10.70 2.37 -9.45
C THR A 91 -10.68 3.82 -8.96
N GLU A 92 -11.83 4.34 -8.53
CA GLU A 92 -11.92 5.70 -8.02
C GLU A 92 -11.46 5.84 -6.55
N ALA A 93 -11.17 4.75 -5.83
CA ALA A 93 -10.77 4.78 -4.42
C ALA A 93 -9.51 5.65 -4.17
N PHE A 94 -8.70 5.87 -5.19
CA PHE A 94 -7.48 6.70 -5.15
C PHE A 94 -7.65 8.06 -5.85
N SER A 95 -8.89 8.49 -6.11
CA SER A 95 -9.15 9.81 -6.69
C SER A 95 -8.69 10.93 -5.76
N TRP A 96 -8.14 11.99 -6.36
CA TRP A 96 -7.88 13.25 -5.67
C TRP A 96 -9.17 13.95 -5.23
N GLU A 97 -10.28 13.64 -5.90
CA GLU A 97 -11.60 14.19 -5.63
C GLU A 97 -12.39 13.23 -4.73
N ARG A 98 -13.23 13.81 -3.86
CA ARG A 98 -14.09 13.01 -2.98
C ARG A 98 -15.14 12.30 -3.81
N LEU A 99 -15.17 10.97 -3.72
CA LEU A 99 -16.19 10.16 -4.36
C LEU A 99 -17.59 10.50 -3.85
N ALA A 100 -18.55 10.54 -4.78
CA ALA A 100 -19.96 10.63 -4.44
C ALA A 100 -20.37 9.33 -3.74
N ARG A 101 -20.68 9.41 -2.44
CA ARG A 101 -21.14 8.23 -1.71
C ARG A 101 -22.52 7.83 -2.20
N PRO A 102 -22.74 6.54 -2.50
CA PRO A 102 -24.07 6.08 -2.90
C PRO A 102 -25.09 6.17 -1.76
N TRP A 103 -24.67 6.11 -0.48
CA TRP A 103 -25.58 6.15 0.68
C TRP A 103 -25.02 6.92 1.87
N GLY A 104 -25.73 7.99 2.26
CA GLY A 104 -25.62 8.63 3.57
C GLY A 104 -24.36 9.45 3.86
N PRO A 105 -24.37 10.24 4.96
CA PRO A 105 -23.22 11.03 5.38
C PRO A 105 -22.09 10.15 5.93
N SER A 106 -20.86 10.65 5.89
CA SER A 106 -19.73 9.99 6.53
C SER A 106 -19.88 9.93 8.05
N LEU A 107 -19.36 8.88 8.69
CA LEU A 107 -19.02 8.93 10.12
C LEU A 107 -18.07 10.09 10.48
N MET A 108 -17.27 10.55 9.51
CA MET A 108 -16.38 11.72 9.66
C MET A 108 -17.06 13.05 9.24
N GLY A 109 -18.36 13.06 8.94
CA GLY A 109 -19.06 14.22 8.40
C GLY A 109 -18.54 14.72 7.04
N ASP A 110 -18.78 16.00 6.77
CA ASP A 110 -18.39 16.69 5.52
C ASP A 110 -17.06 17.43 5.61
N ARG A 111 -16.42 17.45 6.78
CA ARG A 111 -15.19 18.21 7.02
C ARG A 111 -14.12 17.30 7.61
N TRP A 112 -12.90 17.52 7.13
CA TRP A 112 -11.68 17.06 7.77
C TRP A 112 -11.45 17.81 9.08
#